data_AF-A0A942RJP8-F1
#
_entry.id   AF-A0A942RJP8-F1
#
_cell.length_a   1.000
_cell.length_b   1.000
_cell.length_c   1.000
_cell.angle_alpha   90.00
_cell.angle_beta   90.00
_cell.angle_gamma   90.00
#
_symmetry.space_group_name_H-M   'P 1'
#
loop_
_entity.id
_entity.type
_entity.pdbx_description
1 polymer ?
#
loop_
_entity_poly.entity_id
_entity_poly.type
_entity_poly.pdbx_seq_one_letter_code
_entity_poly.pdbx_strand_id
1 'polypeptide(L)'
;MVKHKFFKKYIQIPLARAFKNLTARRSFLGVVFFLLTTLIVATNFIPKTLNFEPGDVSNLDIPSPRDLTFTSQVETAKAREEAIREVKPVFRMDKTVLEELEQEVGTLFAVVRDIQLAEGEEHSLEEQVEVLAEQLPFFLEEELALRLLAFSPEEITAMEQF
;
A
#
# COMPACT_ATOMS: atom_id res chain seq x y z
N MET A 1 61.36 -40.77 35.62
CA MET A 1 60.22 -41.41 36.31
C MET A 1 59.89 -40.60 37.56
N VAL A 2 58.65 -40.64 38.08
CA VAL A 2 58.16 -39.92 39.29
C VAL A 2 57.55 -38.51 39.06
N LYS A 3 56.49 -38.40 38.23
CA LYS A 3 55.52 -37.28 38.34
C LYS A 3 54.04 -37.68 38.15
N HIS A 4 53.72 -38.97 38.08
CA HIS A 4 52.35 -39.41 37.78
C HIS A 4 51.46 -39.64 39.04
N LYS A 5 52.04 -39.77 40.24
CA LYS A 5 51.29 -40.10 41.47
C LYS A 5 50.73 -38.89 42.22
N PHE A 6 51.30 -37.69 42.04
CA PHE A 6 50.85 -36.49 42.77
C PHE A 6 49.59 -35.87 42.17
N PHE A 7 49.46 -35.85 40.84
CA PHE A 7 48.30 -35.25 40.15
C PHE A 7 47.00 -36.03 40.43
N LYS A 8 47.08 -37.37 40.51
CA LYS A 8 45.95 -38.22 40.89
C LYS A 8 45.45 -37.90 42.29
N LYS A 9 46.35 -37.70 43.27
CA LYS A 9 45.96 -37.50 44.67
C LYS A 9 45.28 -36.15 44.92
N TYR A 10 45.66 -35.09 44.22
CA TYR A 10 45.05 -33.75 44.41
C TYR A 10 43.73 -33.54 43.66
N ILE A 11 43.52 -34.21 42.51
CA ILE A 11 42.25 -34.15 41.76
C ILE A 11 41.22 -35.14 42.28
N GLN A 12 41.63 -36.31 42.78
CA GLN A 12 40.70 -37.33 43.24
C GLN A 12 40.02 -36.99 44.58
N ILE A 13 40.66 -36.21 45.46
CA ILE A 13 40.10 -35.88 46.79
C ILE A 13 38.87 -34.94 46.73
N PRO A 14 38.87 -33.83 45.96
CA PRO A 14 37.68 -32.98 45.85
C PRO A 14 36.57 -33.64 45.01
N LEU A 15 36.95 -34.37 43.95
CA LEU A 15 36.02 -35.04 43.05
C LEU A 15 35.24 -36.15 43.77
N ALA A 16 35.93 -37.02 44.53
CA ALA A 16 35.28 -38.10 45.26
C ALA A 16 34.41 -37.61 46.44
N ARG A 17 34.76 -36.48 47.07
CA ARG A 17 33.94 -35.86 48.13
C ARG A 17 32.69 -35.18 47.57
N ALA A 18 32.78 -34.59 46.37
CA ALA A 18 31.64 -33.99 45.69
C ALA A 18 30.54 -35.01 45.36
N PHE A 19 30.88 -36.29 45.13
CA PHE A 19 29.90 -37.34 44.83
C PHE A 19 29.09 -37.84 46.04
N LYS A 20 29.53 -37.61 47.29
CA LYS A 20 28.80 -38.06 48.49
C LYS A 20 27.75 -37.07 49.02
N ASN A 21 27.96 -35.77 48.80
CA ASN A 21 27.08 -34.72 49.32
C ASN A 21 26.28 -34.09 48.18
N LEU A 22 24.93 -34.11 48.28
CA LEU A 22 24.04 -33.62 47.22
C LEU A 22 24.29 -32.16 46.83
N THR A 23 24.58 -31.30 47.82
CA THR A 23 24.93 -29.89 47.60
C THR A 23 26.28 -29.74 46.91
N ALA A 24 27.29 -30.51 47.31
CA ALA A 24 28.62 -30.46 46.70
C ALA A 24 28.62 -30.99 45.26
N ARG A 25 27.79 -32.00 44.96
CA ARG A 25 27.58 -32.51 43.60
C ARG A 25 26.96 -31.44 42.70
N ARG A 26 25.96 -30.71 43.20
CA ARG A 26 25.32 -29.59 42.48
C ARG A 26 26.31 -28.46 42.22
N SER A 27 27.07 -28.03 43.23
CA SER A 27 28.10 -27.00 43.06
C SER A 27 29.19 -27.43 42.08
N PHE A 28 29.67 -28.68 42.17
CA PHE A 28 30.67 -29.21 41.25
C PHE A 28 30.16 -29.21 39.79
N LEU A 29 28.92 -29.64 39.57
CA LEU A 29 28.31 -29.61 38.24
C LEU A 29 28.20 -28.18 37.70
N GLY A 30 27.83 -27.22 38.55
CA GLY A 30 27.78 -25.80 38.19
C GLY A 30 29.14 -25.24 37.79
N VAL A 31 30.21 -25.57 38.54
CA VAL A 31 31.58 -25.14 38.22
C VAL A 31 32.06 -25.74 36.90
N VAL A 32 31.81 -27.03 36.67
CA VAL A 32 32.18 -27.69 35.41
C VAL A 32 31.42 -27.08 34.23
N PHE A 33 30.11 -26.84 34.39
CA PHE A 33 29.29 -26.22 33.36
C PHE A 33 29.80 -24.81 33.03
N PHE A 34 30.08 -23.99 34.05
CA PHE A 34 30.62 -22.64 33.88
C PHE A 34 31.96 -22.62 33.14
N LEU A 35 32.87 -23.56 33.45
CA LEU A 35 34.15 -23.65 32.76
C LEU A 35 33.97 -24.04 31.28
N LEU A 36 33.07 -24.98 31.00
CA LEU A 36 32.78 -25.40 29.62
C LEU A 36 32.16 -24.26 28.81
N THR A 37 31.17 -23.56 29.36
CA THR A 37 30.53 -22.43 28.66
C THR A 37 31.52 -21.28 28.46
N THR A 38 32.33 -20.96 29.46
CA THR A 38 33.38 -19.94 29.35
C THR A 38 34.37 -20.28 28.25
N LEU A 39 34.79 -21.55 28.13
CA LEU A 39 35.72 -21.97 27.09
C LEU A 39 35.09 -21.84 25.68
N ILE A 40 33.83 -22.26 25.52
CA ILE A 40 33.09 -22.14 24.25
C ILE A 40 32.97 -20.67 23.83
N VAL A 41 32.62 -19.80 24.78
CA VAL A 41 32.51 -18.35 24.52
C VAL A 41 33.89 -17.76 24.21
N ALA A 42 34.93 -18.12 24.96
CA ALA A 42 36.29 -17.65 24.71
C ALA A 42 36.80 -18.00 23.31
N THR A 43 36.47 -19.19 22.79
CA THR A 43 36.85 -19.57 21.42
C THR A 43 36.12 -18.75 20.34
N ASN A 44 34.89 -18.29 20.61
CA ASN A 44 34.16 -17.39 19.70
C ASN A 44 34.64 -15.94 19.80
N PHE A 45 35.24 -15.55 20.93
CA PHE A 45 35.70 -14.20 21.21
C PHE A 45 37.12 -13.90 20.72
N ILE A 46 37.80 -14.83 20.04
CA ILE A 46 39.09 -14.54 19.39
C ILE A 46 38.78 -13.97 18.00
N PRO A 47 38.84 -12.63 17.81
CA PRO A 47 38.77 -12.06 16.47
C PRO A 47 39.95 -12.60 15.67
N LYS A 48 39.69 -13.11 14.47
CA LYS A 48 40.76 -13.39 13.50
C LYS A 48 41.33 -12.03 13.08
N THR A 49 42.37 -11.58 13.78
CA THR A 49 43.10 -10.38 13.38
C THR A 49 43.82 -10.73 12.08
N LEU A 50 43.33 -10.18 10.98
CA LEU A 50 43.99 -10.30 9.69
C LEU A 50 45.22 -9.37 9.75
N ASN A 51 46.39 -9.96 9.98
CA ASN A 51 47.65 -9.24 9.88
C ASN A 51 47.94 -9.04 8.40
N PHE A 52 47.70 -7.84 7.89
CA PHE A 52 48.04 -7.46 6.52
C PHE A 52 49.30 -6.61 6.54
N GLU A 53 50.29 -6.97 5.72
CA GLU A 53 51.45 -6.14 5.46
C GLU A 53 51.27 -5.32 4.16
N PRO A 54 51.88 -4.14 4.03
CA PRO A 54 51.75 -3.33 2.81
C PRO A 54 52.31 -4.07 1.59
N GLY A 55 51.43 -4.43 0.64
CA GLY A 55 51.79 -5.17 -0.57
C GLY A 55 51.08 -6.52 -0.73
N ASP A 56 50.35 -6.98 0.29
CA ASP A 56 49.56 -8.20 0.19
C ASP A 56 48.32 -8.03 -0.71
N VAL A 57 48.09 -9.02 -1.56
CA VAL A 57 46.88 -9.14 -2.37
C VAL A 57 45.81 -9.85 -1.54
N SER A 58 44.62 -9.26 -1.39
CA SER A 58 43.55 -9.87 -0.59
C SER A 58 43.08 -11.18 -1.20
N ASN A 59 43.16 -12.27 -0.44
CA ASN A 59 42.64 -13.59 -0.82
C ASN A 59 41.19 -13.81 -0.41
N LEU A 60 40.55 -12.80 0.20
CA LEU A 60 39.21 -12.90 0.76
C LEU A 60 38.34 -11.74 0.27
N ASP A 61 37.17 -12.07 -0.24
CA ASP A 61 36.11 -11.10 -0.53
C ASP A 61 35.45 -10.69 0.79
N ILE A 62 35.53 -9.41 1.13
CA ILE A 62 34.89 -8.84 2.32
C ILE A 62 33.54 -8.25 1.88
N PRO A 63 32.40 -8.88 2.22
CA PRO A 63 31.10 -8.31 1.91
C PRO A 63 30.87 -7.03 2.73
N SER A 64 30.40 -5.98 2.07
CA SER A 64 30.04 -4.72 2.73
C SER A 64 28.89 -4.99 3.72
N PRO A 65 28.93 -4.45 4.96
CA PRO A 65 27.84 -4.56 5.93
C PRO A 65 26.55 -3.85 5.51
N ARG A 66 26.54 -3.14 4.37
CA ARG A 66 25.40 -2.39 3.88
C ARG A 66 24.87 -3.05 2.62
N ASP A 67 23.64 -3.55 2.70
CA ASP A 67 22.87 -3.91 1.52
C ASP A 67 22.59 -2.65 0.70
N LEU A 68 23.16 -2.59 -0.51
CA LEU A 68 22.76 -1.61 -1.51
C LEU A 68 21.49 -2.14 -2.18
N THR A 69 20.33 -1.71 -1.68
CA THR A 69 19.05 -1.98 -2.33
C THR A 69 18.95 -1.17 -3.62
N PHE A 70 19.21 -1.83 -4.75
CA PHE A 70 18.94 -1.27 -6.07
C PHE A 70 17.48 -1.54 -6.44
N THR A 71 16.62 -0.53 -6.32
CA THR A 71 15.22 -0.63 -6.78
C THR A 71 15.18 -0.64 -8.31
N SER A 72 14.83 -1.79 -8.90
CA SER A 72 14.57 -1.88 -10.33
C SER A 72 13.25 -1.16 -10.66
N GLN A 73 13.35 -0.06 -11.42
CA GLN A 73 12.18 0.69 -11.90
C GLN A 73 11.28 -0.17 -12.79
N VAL A 74 11.86 -1.11 -13.54
CA VAL A 74 11.13 -2.01 -14.45
C VAL A 74 10.26 -3.00 -13.68
N GLU A 75 10.81 -3.64 -12.64
CA GLU A 75 10.07 -4.62 -11.84
C GLU A 75 8.99 -3.94 -10.98
N THR A 76 9.25 -2.71 -10.52
CA THR A 76 8.25 -1.90 -9.81
C THR A 76 7.10 -1.48 -10.72
N ALA A 77 7.38 -1.17 -11.99
CA ALA A 77 6.35 -0.84 -12.98
C ALA A 77 5.46 -2.05 -13.31
N LYS A 78 6.07 -3.23 -13.52
CA LYS A 78 5.33 -4.48 -13.75
C LYS A 78 4.44 -4.86 -12.57
N ALA A 79 4.96 -4.82 -11.35
CA ALA A 79 4.18 -5.12 -10.15
C ALA A 79 3.00 -4.15 -9.97
N ARG A 80 3.17 -2.87 -10.34
CA ARG A 80 2.08 -1.88 -10.34
C ARG A 80 1.01 -2.22 -11.39
N GLU A 81 1.40 -2.64 -12.58
CA GLU A 81 0.46 -3.02 -13.64
C GLU A 81 -0.32 -4.29 -13.30
N GLU A 82 0.34 -5.27 -12.70
CA GLU A 82 -0.30 -6.49 -12.20
C GLU A 82 -1.33 -6.18 -11.10
N ALA A 83 -0.99 -5.32 -10.15
CA ALA A 83 -1.92 -4.87 -9.11
C ALA A 83 -3.14 -4.12 -9.69
N ILE A 84 -2.95 -3.30 -10.72
CA ILE A 84 -4.07 -2.61 -11.40
C ILE A 84 -5.00 -3.62 -12.07
N ARG A 85 -4.45 -4.67 -12.71
CA ARG A 85 -5.26 -5.71 -13.36
C ARG A 85 -6.03 -6.59 -12.38
N GLU A 86 -5.50 -6.78 -11.18
CA GLU A 86 -6.14 -7.62 -10.15
C GLU A 86 -7.31 -6.90 -9.46
N VAL A 87 -7.30 -5.57 -9.42
CA VAL A 87 -8.40 -4.79 -8.86
C VAL A 87 -9.61 -4.84 -9.79
N LYS A 88 -10.69 -5.48 -9.33
CA LYS A 88 -11.98 -5.45 -10.03
C LYS A 88 -12.52 -4.02 -10.09
N PRO A 89 -13.02 -3.54 -11.25
CA PRO A 89 -13.65 -2.23 -11.32
C PRO A 89 -14.89 -2.20 -10.42
N VAL A 90 -14.85 -1.34 -9.40
CA VAL A 90 -16.00 -1.08 -8.54
C VAL A 90 -16.84 0.00 -9.20
N PHE A 91 -17.91 -0.40 -9.90
CA PHE A 91 -18.92 0.54 -10.38
C PHE A 91 -19.69 1.09 -9.18
N ARG A 92 -19.47 2.37 -8.88
CA ARG A 92 -20.31 3.11 -7.92
C ARG A 92 -21.49 3.66 -8.69
N MET A 93 -22.67 3.07 -8.46
CA MET A 93 -23.93 3.66 -8.90
C MET A 93 -24.24 4.80 -7.93
N ASP A 94 -23.89 6.02 -8.32
CA ASP A 94 -24.27 7.21 -7.59
C ASP A 94 -25.71 7.58 -7.96
N LYS A 95 -26.61 7.48 -6.99
CA LYS A 95 -28.04 7.80 -7.20
C LYS A 95 -28.26 9.31 -7.31
N THR A 96 -27.33 10.12 -6.80
CA THR A 96 -27.41 11.58 -6.88
C THR A 96 -27.34 12.05 -8.33
N VAL A 97 -26.56 11.37 -9.17
CA VAL A 97 -26.49 11.67 -10.61
C VAL A 97 -27.84 11.44 -11.30
N LEU A 98 -28.60 10.42 -10.89
CA LEU A 98 -29.92 10.18 -11.45
C LEU A 98 -30.92 11.27 -11.03
N GLU A 99 -30.90 11.66 -9.76
CA GLU A 99 -31.74 12.74 -9.23
C GLU A 99 -31.41 14.10 -9.89
N GLU A 100 -30.13 14.39 -10.11
CA GLU A 100 -29.67 15.60 -10.83
C GLU A 100 -30.16 15.60 -12.29
N LEU A 101 -30.03 14.47 -13.01
CA LEU A 101 -30.52 14.34 -14.38
C LEU A 101 -32.04 14.50 -14.49
N GLU A 102 -32.82 13.91 -13.58
CA GLU A 102 -34.27 14.08 -13.55
C GLU A 102 -34.66 15.55 -13.33
N GLN A 103 -33.94 16.26 -12.46
CA GLN A 103 -34.15 17.69 -12.21
C GLN A 103 -33.77 18.57 -13.41
N GLU A 104 -32.64 18.29 -14.06
CA GLU A 104 -32.20 19.01 -15.26
C GLU A 104 -33.20 18.86 -16.42
N VAL A 105 -33.70 17.65 -16.65
CA VAL A 105 -34.73 17.37 -17.67
C VAL A 105 -36.06 18.06 -17.34
N GLY A 106 -36.50 18.03 -16.07
CA GLY A 106 -37.71 18.76 -15.65
C GLY A 106 -37.57 20.28 -15.82
N THR A 107 -36.38 20.83 -15.54
CA THR A 107 -36.09 22.25 -15.72
C THR A 107 -36.14 22.65 -17.20
N LEU A 108 -35.61 21.80 -18.09
CA LEU A 108 -35.70 22.01 -19.54
C LEU A 108 -37.15 22.15 -20.01
N PHE A 109 -38.01 21.20 -19.67
CA PHE A 109 -39.41 21.23 -20.10
C PHE A 109 -40.19 22.38 -19.47
N ALA A 110 -39.88 22.76 -18.22
CA ALA A 110 -40.47 23.92 -17.57
C ALA A 110 -40.13 25.22 -18.30
N VAL A 111 -38.85 25.44 -18.64
CA VAL A 111 -38.38 26.65 -19.35
C VAL A 111 -39.01 26.73 -20.75
N VAL A 112 -39.02 25.62 -21.51
CA VAL A 112 -39.64 25.60 -22.85
C VAL A 112 -41.12 25.93 -22.77
N ARG A 113 -41.85 25.36 -21.80
CA ARG A 113 -43.27 25.64 -21.59
C ARG A 113 -43.50 27.11 -21.19
N ASP A 114 -42.67 27.66 -20.31
CA ASP A 114 -42.77 29.05 -19.88
C ASP A 114 -42.55 30.01 -21.07
N ILE A 115 -41.59 29.73 -21.95
CA ILE A 115 -41.35 30.48 -23.20
C ILE A 115 -42.57 30.38 -24.13
N GLN A 116 -43.11 29.17 -24.34
CA GLN A 116 -44.27 28.94 -25.20
C GLN A 116 -45.58 29.54 -24.66
N LEU A 117 -45.76 29.61 -23.33
CA LEU A 117 -46.92 30.20 -22.69
C LEU A 117 -46.81 31.73 -22.57
N ALA A 118 -45.59 32.26 -22.41
CA ALA A 118 -45.32 33.69 -22.35
C ALA A 118 -45.51 34.38 -23.71
N GLU A 119 -45.31 33.66 -24.82
CA GLU A 119 -45.21 34.27 -26.14
C GLU A 119 -46.20 33.69 -27.13
N GLY A 120 -47.40 34.26 -27.05
CA GLY A 120 -48.43 34.09 -28.07
C GLY A 120 -48.22 34.90 -29.34
N GLU A 121 -47.24 35.81 -29.52
CA GLU A 121 -47.17 36.58 -30.80
C GLU A 121 -45.94 37.47 -31.16
N GLU A 122 -44.91 37.75 -30.32
CA GLU A 122 -44.00 38.90 -30.64
C GLU A 122 -42.47 38.70 -30.61
N HIS A 123 -41.92 37.56 -30.20
CA HIS A 123 -40.45 37.37 -30.18
C HIS A 123 -39.94 36.54 -31.36
N SER A 124 -38.78 36.92 -31.88
CA SER A 124 -38.11 36.19 -32.96
C SER A 124 -37.61 34.83 -32.47
N LEU A 125 -37.60 33.81 -33.35
CA LEU A 125 -37.13 32.47 -33.01
C LEU A 125 -35.69 32.48 -32.47
N GLU A 126 -34.86 33.41 -32.92
CA GLU A 126 -33.50 33.60 -32.44
C GLU A 126 -33.45 34.08 -30.97
N GLU A 127 -34.38 34.95 -30.55
CA GLU A 127 -34.45 35.47 -29.18
C GLU A 127 -34.93 34.39 -28.20
N GLN A 128 -35.85 33.52 -28.63
CA GLN A 128 -36.31 32.37 -27.84
C GLN A 128 -35.19 31.35 -27.59
N VAL A 129 -34.33 31.13 -28.58
CA VAL A 129 -33.17 30.22 -28.45
C VAL A 129 -32.13 30.82 -27.50
N GLU A 130 -31.92 32.14 -27.53
CA GLU A 130 -31.00 32.82 -26.61
C GLU A 130 -31.50 32.77 -25.15
N VAL A 131 -32.79 33.03 -24.92
CA VAL A 131 -33.42 32.93 -23.59
C VAL A 131 -33.37 31.49 -23.05
N LEU A 132 -33.63 30.49 -23.91
CA LEU A 132 -33.53 29.09 -23.54
C LEU A 132 -32.08 28.72 -23.18
N ALA A 133 -31.09 29.20 -23.92
CA ALA A 133 -29.68 28.93 -23.64
C ALA A 133 -29.20 29.59 -22.34
N GLU A 134 -29.74 30.76 -21.96
CA GLU A 134 -29.38 31.47 -20.72
C GLU A 134 -29.97 30.82 -19.46
N GLN A 135 -31.18 30.26 -19.57
CA GLN A 135 -31.90 29.70 -18.42
C GLN A 135 -31.57 28.22 -18.12
N LEU A 136 -30.89 27.53 -19.04
CA LEU A 136 -30.52 26.13 -18.86
C LEU A 136 -29.17 25.97 -18.14
N PRO A 137 -29.05 24.99 -17.22
CA PRO A 137 -27.78 24.69 -16.55
C PRO A 137 -26.77 23.95 -17.46
N PHE A 138 -27.16 23.60 -18.69
CA PHE A 138 -26.35 22.85 -19.66
C PHE A 138 -26.45 23.45 -21.07
N PHE A 139 -25.46 23.13 -21.90
CA PHE A 139 -25.42 23.56 -23.30
C PHE A 139 -26.34 22.70 -24.17
N LEU A 140 -27.26 23.35 -24.89
CA LEU A 140 -28.14 22.71 -25.87
C LEU A 140 -27.75 23.16 -27.28
N GLU A 141 -27.66 22.22 -28.22
CA GLU A 141 -27.39 22.53 -29.63
C GLU A 141 -28.57 23.30 -30.24
N GLU A 142 -28.28 24.34 -31.03
CA GLU A 142 -29.30 25.24 -31.60
C GLU A 142 -30.35 24.50 -32.44
N GLU A 143 -29.94 23.45 -33.17
CA GLU A 143 -30.88 22.62 -33.95
C GLU A 143 -31.90 21.90 -33.05
N LEU A 144 -31.47 21.45 -31.86
CA LEU A 144 -32.33 20.78 -30.90
C LEU A 144 -33.25 21.78 -30.19
N ALA A 145 -32.75 22.98 -29.88
CA ALA A 145 -33.53 24.07 -29.32
C ALA A 145 -34.70 24.46 -30.25
N LEU A 146 -34.41 24.64 -31.55
CA LEU A 146 -35.41 24.96 -32.56
C LEU A 146 -36.46 23.85 -32.72
N ARG A 147 -36.04 22.59 -32.65
CA ARG A 147 -36.98 21.46 -32.69
C ARG A 147 -37.86 21.41 -31.45
N LEU A 148 -37.31 21.65 -30.27
CA LEU A 148 -38.08 21.67 -29.02
C LEU A 148 -39.14 22.77 -29.02
N LEU A 149 -38.79 23.97 -29.50
CA LEU A 149 -39.72 25.09 -29.63
C LEU A 149 -40.80 24.87 -30.71
N ALA A 150 -40.54 24.02 -31.71
CA ALA A 150 -41.49 23.70 -32.77
C ALA A 150 -42.61 22.71 -32.35
N PHE A 151 -42.46 22.03 -31.20
CA PHE A 151 -43.51 21.14 -30.67
C PHE A 151 -44.61 21.92 -29.98
N SER A 152 -45.83 21.40 -30.02
CA SER A 152 -46.95 22.00 -29.29
C SER A 152 -46.82 21.79 -27.77
N PRO A 153 -47.43 22.67 -26.95
CA PRO A 153 -47.38 22.54 -25.48
C PRO A 153 -47.94 21.20 -24.97
N GLU A 154 -48.90 20.62 -25.70
CA GLU A 154 -49.50 19.31 -25.38
C GLU A 154 -48.53 18.16 -25.65
N GLU A 155 -47.74 18.24 -26.72
CA GLU A 155 -46.72 17.23 -27.06
C GLU A 155 -45.55 17.26 -26.07
N ILE A 156 -45.13 18.45 -25.64
CA ILE A 156 -44.08 18.60 -24.63
C ILE A 156 -44.50 18.00 -23.29
N THR A 157 -45.75 18.21 -22.89
CA THR A 157 -46.29 17.62 -21.65
C THR A 157 -46.36 16.09 -21.74
N ALA A 158 -46.65 15.53 -22.92
CA ALA A 158 -46.64 14.09 -23.15
C ALA A 158 -45.22 13.51 -23.09
N MET A 159 -44.20 14.28 -23.49
CA MET A 159 -42.79 13.85 -23.44
C MET A 159 -42.20 13.90 -22.03
N GLU A 160 -42.66 14.80 -21.15
CA GLU A 160 -42.22 14.88 -19.74
C GLU A 160 -42.70 13.67 -18.89
N GLN A 161 -43.75 12.95 -19.34
CA GLN A 161 -44.34 11.82 -18.60
C GLN A 161 -43.72 10.44 -18.91
N PHE A 162 -42.76 10.37 -19.83
CA PHE A 162 -42.04 9.15 -20.21
C PHE A 162 -40.65 9.09 -19.58
#